data_AF-A0A2G3DU54-F1
#
_entry.id   AF-A0A2G3DU54-F1
#
_cell.length_a   1.000
_cell.length_b   1.000
_cell.length_c   1.000
_cell.angle_alpha   90.00
_cell.angle_beta   90.00
_cell.angle_gamma   90.00
#
_symmetry.space_group_name_H-M   'P 1'
#
loop_
_entity.id
_entity.type
_entity.pdbx_description
1 polymer ?
#
loop_
_entity_poly.entity_id
_entity_poly.type
_entity_poly.pdbx_seq_one_letter_code
_entity_poly.pdbx_strand_id
1 'polypeptide(L)' 'MNRARKFCAVIFSLVFIVAFNPPLPVSAADGTTVVYVTKTGEKYHADGCKYLKKSKIEKSLEDAVAEGYEPCSKCSPPEL' A
#
# COMPACT_ATOMS: atom_id res chain seq x y z
N MET A 1 -39.54 40.52 33.34
CA MET A 1 -39.65 39.65 34.53
C MET A 1 -39.48 38.21 34.02
N ASN A 2 -38.38 37.45 34.15
CA ASN A 2 -37.28 37.43 35.11
C ASN A 2 -36.01 36.91 34.41
N ARG A 3 -34.87 37.43 34.86
CA ARG A 3 -33.54 37.38 34.28
C ARG A 3 -32.67 36.56 35.23
N ALA A 4 -32.16 35.40 34.82
CA ALA A 4 -31.03 34.68 35.43
C ALA A 4 -31.06 33.22 34.94
N ARG A 5 -29.96 32.52 34.68
CA ARG A 5 -28.53 32.76 34.75
C ARG A 5 -27.93 31.53 34.07
N LYS A 6 -27.08 31.73 33.06
CA LYS A 6 -25.87 30.92 32.85
C LYS A 6 -26.07 29.40 32.70
N PHE A 7 -26.42 28.95 31.50
CA PHE A 7 -25.82 27.72 30.95
C PHE A 7 -25.53 27.96 29.46
N CYS A 8 -24.78 29.02 29.22
CA CYS A 8 -24.17 29.37 27.94
C CYS A 8 -22.89 28.53 27.69
N ALA A 9 -22.74 27.37 28.32
CA ALA A 9 -21.49 26.65 28.30
C ALA A 9 -21.69 25.17 28.59
N VAL A 10 -21.15 24.34 27.69
CA VAL A 10 -20.66 22.98 27.97
C VAL A 10 -21.71 21.86 28.05
N ILE A 11 -22.46 21.58 26.98
CA ILE A 11 -23.01 20.22 26.74
C ILE A 11 -23.43 19.96 25.29
N PHE A 12 -23.28 20.93 24.40
CA PHE A 12 -23.27 20.71 22.94
C PHE A 12 -21.89 20.23 22.43
N SER A 13 -20.97 19.96 23.36
CA SER A 13 -19.60 19.52 23.12
C SER A 13 -19.51 18.00 23.30
N LEU A 14 -18.80 17.35 22.35
CA LEU A 14 -18.18 16.02 22.41
C LEU A 14 -18.88 14.80 21.77
N VAL A 15 -19.95 14.95 20.97
CA VAL A 15 -20.50 13.79 20.19
C VAL A 15 -20.68 14.06 18.69
N PHE A 16 -20.36 15.27 18.19
CA PHE A 16 -20.58 15.63 16.78
C PHE A 16 -19.32 15.79 15.91
N ILE A 17 -18.11 15.50 16.41
CA ILE A 17 -16.85 15.66 15.64
C ILE A 17 -16.20 14.31 15.27
N VAL A 18 -16.85 13.16 15.51
CA VAL A 18 -16.25 11.84 15.21
C VAL A 18 -16.93 11.10 14.03
N ALA A 19 -18.06 11.60 13.51
CA ALA A 19 -18.82 10.91 12.46
C ALA A 19 -18.53 11.39 11.01
N PHE A 20 -17.67 12.40 10.82
CA PHE A 20 -17.37 13.00 9.51
C PHE A 20 -15.89 12.85 9.12
N ASN A 21 -15.22 11.80 9.58
CA ASN A 21 -13.92 11.45 9.02
C ASN A 21 -14.16 10.38 7.96
N PRO A 22 -14.26 10.72 6.65
CA PRO A 22 -14.16 9.70 5.62
C PRO A 22 -12.81 8.99 5.84
N PRO A 23 -12.74 7.65 5.75
CA PRO A 23 -11.45 6.99 5.73
C PRO A 23 -10.67 7.62 4.58
N LEU A 24 -9.59 8.32 4.94
CA LEU A 24 -8.64 8.85 3.97
C LEU A 24 -8.27 7.65 3.09
N PRO A 25 -8.37 7.76 1.75
CA PRO A 25 -7.73 6.76 0.90
C PRO A 25 -6.24 6.90 1.16
N VAL A 26 -5.73 6.07 2.07
CA VAL A 26 -4.30 5.82 2.20
C VAL A 26 -3.91 5.16 0.90
N SER A 27 -3.54 5.98 -0.09
CA SER A 27 -2.67 5.52 -1.14
C SER A 27 -1.34 5.27 -0.44
N ALA A 28 -1.19 4.05 0.09
CA ALA A 28 0.11 3.47 0.37
C ALA A 28 0.83 3.43 -0.97
N ALA A 29 1.49 4.53 -1.30
CA ALA A 29 2.34 4.68 -2.46
C ALA A 29 3.76 4.41 -1.99
N ASP A 30 3.99 3.23 -1.43
CA ASP A 30 5.25 2.84 -0.83
C ASP A 30 5.47 1.38 -1.25
N GLY A 31 6.14 1.17 -2.39
CA GLY A 31 6.55 -0.17 -2.82
C GLY A 31 5.84 -0.82 -4.01
N THR A 32 4.95 -0.11 -4.72
CA THR A 32 4.09 -0.68 -5.78
C THR A 32 4.80 -1.09 -7.08
N THR A 33 6.13 -1.20 -7.09
CA THR A 33 6.81 -1.79 -8.25
C THR A 33 6.53 -3.28 -8.26
N VAL A 34 5.59 -3.70 -9.10
CA VAL A 34 5.27 -5.11 -9.28
C VAL A 34 6.33 -5.74 -10.17
N VAL A 35 6.99 -6.76 -9.64
CA VAL A 35 7.86 -7.67 -10.37
C VAL A 35 7.22 -9.05 -10.46
N TYR A 36 7.81 -9.91 -11.29
CA TYR A 36 7.29 -11.24 -11.54
C TYR A 36 8.32 -12.30 -11.18
N VAL A 37 7.91 -13.27 -10.38
CA VAL A 37 8.73 -14.45 -10.08
C VAL A 37 8.17 -15.67 -10.79
N THR A 38 9.01 -16.68 -10.98
CA THR A 38 8.59 -17.98 -11.48
C THR A 38 8.48 -18.96 -10.33
N LYS A 39 7.61 -19.97 -10.44
CA LYS A 39 7.32 -20.92 -9.35
C LYS A 39 8.55 -21.70 -8.83
N THR A 40 9.59 -21.85 -9.64
CA THR A 40 10.79 -22.63 -9.32
C THR A 40 12.08 -21.83 -9.43
N GLY A 41 11.99 -20.54 -9.75
CA GLY A 41 13.16 -19.70 -9.97
C GLY A 41 13.44 -18.82 -8.77
N GLU A 42 14.72 -18.64 -8.47
CA GLU A 42 15.21 -17.75 -7.40
C GLU A 42 15.36 -16.30 -7.90
N LYS A 43 14.83 -15.99 -9.09
CA LYS A 43 15.00 -14.70 -9.75
C LYS A 43 13.68 -14.00 -9.96
N TYR A 44 13.68 -12.68 -9.79
CA TYR A 44 12.58 -11.82 -10.19
C TYR A 44 12.82 -11.23 -11.58
N HIS A 45 11.72 -10.92 -12.26
CA HIS A 45 11.68 -10.56 -13.67
C HIS A 45 10.77 -9.35 -13.88
N ALA A 46 11.10 -8.51 -14.87
CA ALA A 46 10.18 -7.49 -15.38
C ALA A 46 9.05 -8.09 -16.22
N ASP A 47 7.98 -7.32 -16.42
CA ASP A 47 6.90 -7.68 -17.33
C ASP A 47 7.46 -7.97 -18.73
N GLY A 48 6.93 -9.02 -19.39
CA GLY A 48 7.36 -9.39 -20.74
C GLY A 48 8.63 -10.25 -20.83
N CYS A 49 9.22 -10.68 -19.71
CA CYS A 49 10.35 -11.60 -19.76
C CYS A 49 9.99 -12.96 -20.38
N LYS A 50 10.83 -13.46 -21.31
CA LYS A 50 10.58 -14.73 -22.03
C LYS A 50 10.45 -15.96 -21.11
N TYR A 51 11.00 -15.90 -19.91
CA TYR A 51 10.93 -16.99 -18.92
C TYR A 51 9.58 -17.03 -18.18
N LEU A 52 8.84 -15.92 -18.18
CA LEU A 52 7.51 -15.82 -17.56
C LEU A 52 6.40 -16.48 -18.39
N LYS A 53 6.70 -16.97 -19.61
CA LYS A 53 5.71 -17.60 -20.51
C LYS A 53 5.00 -18.81 -19.90
N LYS A 54 5.66 -19.52 -18.98
CA LYS A 54 5.14 -20.73 -18.34
C LYS A 54 4.59 -20.48 -16.94
N SER A 55 5.10 -19.47 -16.24
CA SER A 55 4.73 -19.14 -14.87
C SER A 55 5.00 -17.66 -14.65
N LYS A 56 3.96 -16.93 -14.24
CA LYS A 56 4.00 -15.50 -13.93
C LYS A 56 3.29 -15.31 -12.60
N ILE A 57 4.06 -15.07 -11.54
CA ILE A 57 3.54 -14.81 -10.20
C ILE A 57 3.91 -13.38 -9.85
N GLU A 58 2.90 -12.55 -9.64
CA GLU A 58 3.06 -11.13 -9.32
C GLU A 58 3.53 -10.99 -7.88
N LYS A 59 4.52 -10.13 -7.66
CA LYS A 59 5.13 -9.89 -6.35
C LYS A 59 5.63 -8.45 -6.27
N SER A 60 5.58 -7.85 -5.09
CA SER A 60 6.18 -6.53 -4.89
C SER A 60 7.70 -6.64 -4.98
N LEU A 61 8.35 -5.63 -5.54
CA LEU A 61 9.81 -5.54 -5.63
C LEU A 61 10.45 -5.65 -4.24
N GLU A 62 9.85 -5.00 -3.25
CA GLU A 62 10.28 -5.04 -1.84
C GLU A 62 10.24 -6.46 -1.29
N ASP A 63 9.12 -7.18 -1.46
CA ASP A 63 8.95 -8.56 -1.01
C ASP A 63 9.94 -9.50 -1.73
N ALA A 64 10.16 -9.30 -3.03
CA ALA A 64 11.12 -10.10 -3.81
C ALA A 64 12.55 -9.90 -3.29
N VAL A 65 12.97 -8.68 -3.02
CA VAL A 65 14.29 -8.38 -2.46
C VAL A 65 14.40 -8.89 -1.02
N ALA A 66 13.36 -8.70 -0.20
CA ALA A 66 13.31 -9.15 1.19
C ALA A 66 13.38 -10.67 1.33
N GLU A 67 12.79 -11.41 0.39
CA GLU A 67 12.90 -12.88 0.33
C GLU A 67 14.21 -13.37 -0.32
N GLY A 68 15.07 -12.47 -0.80
CA GLY A 68 16.38 -12.82 -1.35
C GLY A 68 16.35 -13.26 -2.82
N TYR A 69 15.31 -12.89 -3.57
CA TYR A 69 15.29 -13.14 -5.01
C TYR A 69 16.31 -12.23 -5.72
N GLU A 70 16.99 -12.79 -6.71
CA GLU A 70 17.96 -12.04 -7.50
C GLU A 70 17.34 -11.42 -8.77
N PRO A 71 17.85 -10.27 -9.25
CA PRO A 71 17.42 -9.69 -10.51
C PRO A 71 17.78 -10.59 -11.70
N CYS A 72 16.85 -10.73 -12.65
CA CYS A 72 17.15 -11.43 -13.89
C CYS A 72 18.02 -10.59 -14.84
N SER A 73 19.26 -11.01 -15.07
CA SER A 73 20.20 -10.33 -15.98
C SER A 73 19.74 -10.27 -17.45
N LYS A 74 18.67 -10.98 -17.83
CA LYS A 74 18.18 -11.02 -19.21
C LYS A 74 17.08 -9.99 -19.51
N CYS A 75 16.24 -9.68 -18.53
CA CYS A 75 15.20 -8.67 -18.67
C CYS A 75 15.52 -7.37 -17.93
N SER A 76 16.62 -7.32 -17.17
CA SER A 76 17.08 -6.13 -16.45
C SER A 76 15.93 -5.46 -15.67
N PRO A 77 15.34 -6.16 -14.70
CA PRO A 77 14.24 -5.63 -13.92
C PRO A 77 14.66 -4.38 -13.12
N PRO A 78 13.71 -3.52 -12.72
CA PRO A 78 13.99 -2.45 -11.78
C PRO A 78 14.48 -3.03 -10.44
N GLU A 79 15.43 -2.35 -9.81
CA GLU A 79 16.03 -2.71 -8.52
C GLU A 79 15.74 -1.60 -7.48
N LEU A 80 15.73 -1.96 -6.19
CA LEU A 80 15.61 -1.02 -5.05
C LEU A 80 16.98 -0.70 -4.46
#